data_AF-A0A8R7NWL9-F1
#
_entry.id   AF-A0A8R7NWL9-F1
#
_cell.length_a   1.000
_cell.length_b   1.000
_cell.length_c   1.000
_cell.angle_alpha   90.00
_cell.angle_beta   90.00
_cell.angle_gamma   90.00
#
_symmetry.space_group_name_H-M   'P 1'
#
loop_
_entity.id
_entity.type
_entity.pdbx_description
1 polymer ?
#
loop_
_entity_poly.entity_id
_entity_poly.type
_entity_poly.pdbx_seq_one_letter_code
_entity_poly.pdbx_strand_id
1 'polypeptide(L)'
;MVSYLIELARGANRLHELLRKENGVKETALHDAVRTGNEDIVVTLLTVDPELGNYPEEGTSPLYLATVLAKYAIARTLHYKSNGNLSYSGPYGQNALHAA
;
A
#
# COMPACT_ATOMS: atom_id res chain seq x y z
N MET A 1 -10.46 11.87 8.89
CA MET A 1 -10.83 10.58 9.52
C MET A 1 -9.65 9.63 9.62
N VAL A 2 -8.96 9.28 8.52
CA VAL A 2 -7.79 8.36 8.54
C VAL A 2 -6.66 8.85 9.46
N SER A 3 -6.27 10.12 9.39
CA SER A 3 -5.22 10.69 10.26
C SER A 3 -5.55 10.57 11.75
N TYR A 4 -6.82 10.70 12.13
CA TYR A 4 -7.24 10.54 13.53
C TYR A 4 -7.08 9.10 14.02
N LEU A 5 -7.45 8.11 13.20
CA LEU A 5 -7.25 6.70 13.52
C LEU A 5 -5.76 6.34 13.64
N ILE A 6 -4.91 6.95 12.81
CA ILE A 6 -3.45 6.81 12.89
C ILE A 6 -2.93 7.35 14.23
N GLU A 7 -3.36 8.54 14.65
CA GLU A 7 -2.93 9.11 15.93
C GLU A 7 -3.40 8.26 17.12
N LEU A 8 -4.62 7.71 17.08
CA LEU A 8 -5.10 6.78 18.10
C LEU A 8 -4.26 5.50 18.16
N ALA A 9 -3.95 4.90 17.01
CA ALA A 9 -3.11 3.72 16.93
C ALA A 9 -1.68 3.99 17.41
N ARG A 10 -1.16 5.19 17.14
CA ARG A 10 0.14 5.67 17.65
C ARG A 10 0.12 5.79 19.17
N GLY A 11 -0.90 6.43 19.74
CA GLY A 11 -1.08 6.54 21.20
C GLY A 11 -1.19 5.19 21.91
N ALA A 12 -1.71 4.17 21.22
CA ALA A 12 -1.80 2.80 21.73
C ALA A 12 -0.54 1.95 21.45
N ASN A 13 0.53 2.50 20.83
CA ASN A 13 1.73 1.79 20.40
C ASN A 13 1.48 0.59 19.46
N ARG A 14 0.39 0.62 18.69
CA ARG A 14 0.00 -0.47 17.76
C ARG A 14 0.01 -0.05 16.29
N LEU A 15 0.65 1.08 15.99
CA LEU A 15 0.59 1.70 14.67
C LEU A 15 1.07 0.78 13.54
N HIS A 16 2.31 0.28 13.62
CA HIS A 16 2.86 -0.61 12.59
C HIS A 16 2.10 -1.94 12.50
N GLU A 17 1.70 -2.50 13.64
CA GLU A 17 0.88 -3.72 13.70
C GLU A 17 -0.42 -3.55 12.92
N LEU A 18 -1.12 -2.42 13.10
CA LEU A 18 -2.40 -2.16 12.44
C LEU A 18 -2.25 -1.74 10.97
N LEU A 19 -1.22 -0.96 10.62
CA LEU A 19 -0.97 -0.56 9.23
C LEU A 19 -0.59 -1.75 8.35
N ARG A 20 0.27 -2.64 8.86
CA ARG A 20 0.73 -3.86 8.17
C ARG A 20 -0.26 -5.02 8.33
N LYS A 21 -1.37 -4.83 9.03
CA LYS A 21 -2.37 -5.87 9.23
C LYS A 21 -3.01 -6.24 7.88
N GLU A 22 -2.95 -7.51 7.57
CA GLU A 22 -3.60 -8.08 6.39
C GLU A 22 -5.06 -8.45 6.69
N ASN A 23 -5.93 -8.24 5.70
CA ASN A 23 -7.31 -8.74 5.68
C ASN A 23 -7.37 -10.22 5.25
N GLY A 24 -8.57 -10.77 5.08
CA GLY A 24 -8.78 -12.18 4.72
C GLY A 24 -8.24 -12.61 3.35
N VAL A 25 -7.81 -11.67 2.50
CA VAL A 25 -7.25 -11.92 1.17
C VAL A 25 -5.79 -11.48 1.03
N LYS A 26 -5.07 -11.37 2.16
CA LYS A 26 -3.66 -10.92 2.24
C LYS A 26 -3.46 -9.48 1.75
N GLU A 27 -4.34 -8.56 2.11
CA GLU A 27 -4.17 -7.16 1.72
C GLU A 27 -4.19 -6.20 2.91
N THR A 28 -3.36 -5.17 2.83
CA THR A 28 -3.30 -4.08 3.81
C THR A 28 -4.23 -2.92 3.44
N ALA A 29 -4.42 -1.98 4.37
CA ALA A 29 -5.17 -0.75 4.14
C ALA A 29 -4.66 0.08 2.93
N LEU A 30 -3.39 -0.09 2.54
CA LEU A 30 -2.81 0.56 1.37
C LEU A 30 -3.45 0.08 0.06
N HIS A 31 -3.85 -1.19 -0.03
CA HIS A 31 -4.54 -1.74 -1.21
C HIS A 31 -5.90 -1.07 -1.42
N ASP A 32 -6.65 -0.90 -0.34
CA ASP A 32 -7.94 -0.22 -0.40
C ASP A 32 -7.80 1.26 -0.75
N ALA A 33 -6.75 1.93 -0.26
CA ALA A 33 -6.42 3.29 -0.67
C ALA A 33 -6.13 3.38 -2.19
N VAL A 34 -5.41 2.40 -2.75
CA VAL A 34 -5.16 2.32 -4.20
C VAL A 34 -6.48 2.11 -4.97
N ARG A 35 -7.35 1.18 -4.53
CA ARG A 35 -8.65 0.91 -5.18
C ARG A 35 -9.56 2.11 -5.21
N THR A 36 -9.68 2.80 -4.08
CA THR A 36 -10.49 4.02 -3.97
C THR A 36 -9.93 5.15 -4.85
N GLY A 37 -8.66 5.06 -5.27
CA GLY A 37 -8.01 6.08 -6.07
C GLY A 37 -7.67 7.34 -5.26
N ASN A 38 -7.69 7.26 -3.93
CA ASN A 38 -7.46 8.40 -3.07
C ASN A 38 -5.95 8.55 -2.76
N GLU A 39 -5.28 9.39 -3.55
CA GLU A 39 -3.84 9.63 -3.45
C GLU A 39 -3.44 10.24 -2.10
N ASP A 40 -4.27 11.07 -1.48
CA ASP A 40 -3.97 11.68 -0.18
C ASP A 40 -3.88 10.62 0.93
N ILE A 41 -4.75 9.60 0.89
CA ILE A 41 -4.69 8.48 1.83
C ILE A 41 -3.42 7.65 1.58
N VAL A 42 -3.08 7.36 0.32
CA VAL A 42 -1.84 6.66 -0.03
C VAL A 42 -0.62 7.39 0.51
N VAL A 43 -0.53 8.71 0.27
CA VAL A 43 0.55 9.56 0.78
C VAL A 43 0.60 9.54 2.30
N THR A 44 -0.56 9.65 2.95
CA THR A 44 -0.64 9.66 4.42
C THR A 44 -0.10 8.36 5.00
N LEU A 45 -0.54 7.21 4.48
CA LEU A 45 -0.12 5.90 4.96
C LEU A 45 1.39 5.68 4.75
N LEU A 46 1.92 6.01 3.57
CA LEU A 46 3.35 5.85 3.27
C LEU A 46 4.26 6.87 3.97
N THR A 47 3.74 8.02 4.36
CA THR A 47 4.50 8.97 5.19
C THR A 47 4.68 8.43 6.61
N VAL A 48 3.71 7.66 7.09
CA VAL A 48 3.74 7.08 8.43
C VAL A 48 4.55 5.78 8.46
N ASP A 49 4.41 4.94 7.45
CA ASP A 49 5.19 3.72 7.28
C ASP A 49 5.68 3.59 5.82
N PRO A 50 6.89 4.10 5.50
CA PRO A 50 7.44 4.06 4.14
C PRO A 50 7.63 2.65 3.57
N GLU A 51 7.77 1.64 4.44
CA GLU A 51 7.94 0.24 4.04
C GLU A 51 6.60 -0.45 3.73
N LEU A 52 5.46 0.19 3.98
CA LEU A 52 4.14 -0.39 3.78
C LEU A 52 3.89 -0.85 2.33
N GLY A 53 4.60 -0.28 1.36
CA GLY A 53 4.61 -0.73 -0.03
C GLY A 53 5.17 -2.14 -0.26
N ASN A 54 5.85 -2.73 0.73
CA ASN A 54 6.33 -4.11 0.70
C ASN A 54 5.32 -5.12 1.28
N TYR A 55 4.19 -4.64 1.81
CA TYR A 55 3.17 -5.49 2.39
C TYR A 55 1.97 -5.66 1.44
N PRO A 56 1.39 -6.86 1.34
CA PRO A 56 1.82 -8.09 2.02
C PRO A 56 3.19 -8.59 1.52
N GLU A 57 3.91 -9.33 2.36
CA GLU A 57 5.19 -9.95 1.96
C GLU A 57 4.98 -10.96 0.83
N GLU A 58 3.82 -11.61 0.82
CA GLU A 58 3.38 -12.53 -0.21
C GLU A 58 1.99 -12.16 -0.73
N GLY A 59 1.85 -12.10 -2.05
CA GLY A 59 0.57 -11.87 -2.71
C GLY A 59 0.64 -10.73 -3.72
N THR A 60 -0.50 -10.08 -3.92
CA THR A 60 -0.59 -8.93 -4.80
C THR A 60 -0.01 -7.72 -4.09
N SER A 61 0.94 -7.05 -4.72
CA SER A 61 1.52 -5.82 -4.21
C SER A 61 0.61 -4.61 -4.48
N PRO A 62 0.71 -3.52 -3.67
CA PRO A 62 0.03 -2.28 -3.95
C PRO A 62 0.34 -1.69 -5.34
N LEU A 63 1.59 -1.88 -5.82
CA LEU A 63 2.01 -1.41 -7.13
C LEU A 63 1.39 -2.23 -8.26
N TYR A 64 1.40 -3.56 -8.17
CA TYR A 64 0.72 -4.41 -9.15
C TYR A 64 -0.75 -4.02 -9.28
N LEU A 65 -1.44 -3.84 -8.14
CA LEU A 65 -2.83 -3.42 -8.11
C LEU A 65 -3.02 -2.05 -8.76
N ALA A 66 -2.16 -1.07 -8.47
CA ALA A 66 -2.23 0.26 -9.07
C ALA A 66 -2.05 0.19 -10.60
N THR A 67 -1.15 -0.68 -11.09
CA THR A 67 -0.94 -0.88 -12.53
C THR A 67 -2.16 -1.50 -13.21
N VAL A 68 -2.71 -2.60 -12.67
CA VAL A 68 -3.91 -3.26 -13.22
C VAL A 68 -5.11 -2.32 -13.27
N LEU A 69 -5.25 -1.45 -12.27
CA LEU A 69 -6.32 -0.45 -12.21
C LEU A 69 -6.03 0.82 -13.03
N ALA A 70 -4.93 0.87 -13.77
CA ALA A 70 -4.45 2.03 -14.54
C ALA A 70 -4.34 3.32 -13.69
N LYS A 71 -4.06 3.20 -12.40
CA LYS A 71 -3.90 4.32 -11.45
C LYS A 71 -2.45 4.83 -11.47
N TYR A 72 -1.97 5.27 -12.63
CA TYR A 72 -0.56 5.60 -12.84
C TYR A 72 -0.03 6.71 -11.92
N ALA A 73 -0.87 7.70 -11.54
CA ALA A 73 -0.49 8.71 -10.55
C ALA A 73 -0.14 8.07 -9.20
N ILE A 74 -0.99 7.17 -8.72
CA ILE A 74 -0.77 6.42 -7.48
C ILE A 74 0.44 5.50 -7.60
N ALA A 75 0.61 4.79 -8.72
CA ALA A 75 1.78 3.94 -8.97
C ALA A 75 3.09 4.73 -8.84
N ARG A 76 3.15 5.94 -9.41
CA ARG A 76 4.29 6.86 -9.24
C ARG A 76 4.46 7.26 -7.77
N THR A 77 3.38 7.63 -7.10
CA THR A 77 3.43 8.04 -5.69
C THR A 77 3.92 6.91 -4.77
N LEU A 78 3.47 5.67 -4.99
CA LEU A 78 4.01 4.49 -4.31
C LEU A 78 5.53 4.39 -4.51
N HIS A 79 5.99 4.49 -5.76
CA HIS A 79 7.42 4.41 -6.08
C HIS A 79 8.25 5.52 -5.42
N TYR A 80 7.81 6.78 -5.52
CA TYR A 80 8.53 7.91 -4.95
C TYR A 80 8.55 7.89 -3.42
N LYS A 81 7.41 7.59 -2.78
CA LYS A 81 7.30 7.61 -1.31
C LYS A 81 8.02 6.45 -0.64
N SER A 82 8.11 5.30 -1.29
CA SER A 82 8.91 4.17 -0.81
C SER A 82 10.36 4.21 -1.29
N ASN A 83 10.81 5.28 -1.96
CA ASN A 83 12.16 5.40 -2.52
C ASN A 83 12.58 4.18 -3.38
N GLY A 84 11.64 3.65 -4.16
CA GLY A 84 11.83 2.44 -4.96
C GLY A 84 11.86 1.11 -4.18
N ASN A 85 11.84 1.14 -2.84
CA ASN A 85 11.81 -0.05 -1.99
C ASN A 85 10.37 -0.52 -1.72
N LEU A 86 9.75 -1.17 -2.70
CA LEU A 86 8.40 -1.72 -2.60
C LEU A 86 8.29 -3.05 -3.37
N SER A 87 7.24 -3.83 -3.08
CA SER A 87 6.97 -5.07 -3.78
C SER A 87 6.37 -4.80 -5.17
N TYR A 88 6.76 -5.63 -6.13
CA TYR A 88 6.23 -5.64 -7.50
C TYR A 88 5.36 -6.88 -7.76
N SER A 89 5.21 -7.76 -6.77
CA SER A 89 4.58 -9.08 -6.92
C SER A 89 3.11 -8.99 -7.31
N GLY A 90 2.68 -9.93 -8.15
CA GLY A 90 1.30 -10.13 -8.57
C GLY A 90 0.90 -11.60 -8.49
N PRO A 91 -0.36 -11.93 -8.77
CA PRO A 91 -0.85 -13.29 -8.75
C PRO A 91 -0.19 -14.15 -9.84
N TYR A 92 -0.13 -15.47 -9.60
CA TYR A 92 0.37 -16.47 -10.56
C TYR A 92 1.80 -16.22 -11.05
N GLY A 93 2.67 -15.65 -10.22
CA GLY A 93 4.07 -15.37 -10.55
C GLY A 93 4.26 -14.15 -11.47
N GLN A 94 3.20 -13.38 -11.74
CA GLN A 94 3.32 -12.11 -12.44
C GLN A 94 3.94 -11.04 -11.56
N ASN A 95 4.41 -9.97 -12.18
CA ASN A 95 4.82 -8.76 -11.49
C ASN A 95 4.18 -7.53 -12.14
N ALA A 96 4.35 -6.35 -11.53
CA ALA A 96 3.71 -5.12 -11.97
C ALA A 96 4.05 -4.73 -13.41
N LEU A 97 5.19 -5.17 -13.96
CA LEU A 97 5.54 -4.93 -15.38
C LEU A 97 4.77 -5.83 -16.33
N HIS A 98 4.40 -7.05 -15.93
CA HIS A 98 3.54 -7.92 -16.74
C HIS A 98 2.12 -7.37 -16.88
N ALA A 99 1.68 -6.55 -15.92
CA ALA A 99 0.35 -5.95 -15.89
C ALA A 99 0.23 -4.63 -16.67
N ALA A 100 1.35 -4.05 -17.11
CA ALA A 100 1.42 -2.77 -17.82
C ALA A 100 1.30 -2.95 -19.34
#